data_AF-A0A821HL87-F1
#
_entry.id   AF-A0A821HL87-F1
#
_cell.length_a   1.000
_cell.length_b   1.000
_cell.length_c   1.000
_cell.angle_alpha   90.00
_cell.angle_beta   90.00
_cell.angle_gamma   90.00
#
_symmetry.space_group_name_H-M   'P 1'
#
loop_
_entity.id
_entity.type
_entity.pdbx_description
1 polymer ?
#
loop_
_entity_poly.entity_id
_entity_poly.type
_entity_poly.pdbx_seq_one_letter_code
_entity_poly.pdbx_strand_id
1 'polypeptide(L)'
;MPHLQPIELIWAYVKHYLVDKFKLGRSTQKLREDTLHGLYDDADKHAGVTAELCNKIINHCHSIMKRCIVEDSYLSGTIQKLTVTASSTFQSDILSDTSLELDGFIGEMEDDYQEQGQMEQEREQ
;
A
#
# COMPACT_ATOMS: atom_id res chain seq x y z
N MET A 1 9.64 9.86 5.94
CA MET A 1 8.88 10.98 5.33
C MET A 1 7.72 10.42 4.54
N PRO A 2 6.54 10.31 5.16
CA PRO A 2 5.35 9.74 4.54
C PRO A 2 4.94 10.46 3.23
N HIS A 3 5.07 11.79 3.22
CA HIS A 3 4.69 12.66 2.08
C HIS A 3 5.48 12.45 0.78
N LEU A 4 6.49 11.58 0.77
CA LEU A 4 7.26 11.21 -0.42
C LEU A 4 6.73 9.95 -1.11
N GLN A 5 5.92 9.14 -0.44
CA GLN A 5 5.40 7.89 -1.00
C GLN A 5 4.05 8.15 -1.70
N PRO A 6 3.97 7.98 -3.04
CA PRO A 6 2.73 8.23 -3.79
C PRO A 6 1.53 7.46 -3.24
N ILE A 7 1.74 6.22 -2.79
CA ILE A 7 0.69 5.35 -2.26
C ILE A 7 0.04 5.92 -1.00
N GLU A 8 0.80 6.61 -0.16
CA GLU A 8 0.24 7.21 1.05
C GLU A 8 -0.63 8.43 0.73
N LEU A 9 -0.31 9.18 -0.33
CA LEU A 9 -1.13 10.28 -0.82
C LEU A 9 -2.44 9.75 -1.43
N ILE A 10 -2.40 8.60 -2.10
CA ILE A 10 -3.61 7.90 -2.56
C ILE A 10 -4.46 7.48 -1.37
N TRP A 11 -3.87 6.86 -0.34
CA TRP A 11 -4.62 6.49 0.86
C TRP A 11 -5.14 7.69 1.65
N ALA A 12 -4.44 8.82 1.65
CA ALA A 12 -4.93 10.05 2.24
C ALA A 12 -6.18 10.57 1.50
N TYR A 13 -6.16 10.51 0.16
CA TYR A 13 -7.31 10.85 -0.67
C TYR A 13 -8.54 9.96 -0.36
N VAL A 14 -8.35 8.64 -0.34
CA VAL A 14 -9.42 7.68 -0.01
C VAL A 14 -9.92 7.88 1.42
N LYS A 15 -9.02 8.08 2.39
CA LYS A 15 -9.39 8.32 3.79
C LYS A 15 -10.22 9.61 3.94
N HIS A 16 -9.91 10.65 3.18
CA HIS A 16 -10.70 11.87 3.18
C HIS A 16 -12.17 11.58 2.78
N TYR A 17 -12.39 10.78 1.74
CA TYR A 17 -13.73 10.32 1.37
C TYR A 17 -14.40 9.49 2.47
N LEU A 18 -13.64 8.58 3.12
CA LEU A 18 -14.18 7.73 4.18
C LEU A 18 -14.62 8.49 5.43
N VAL A 19 -14.01 9.65 5.71
CA VAL A 19 -14.44 10.54 6.80
C VAL A 19 -15.86 11.05 6.54
N ASP A 20 -16.16 11.46 5.31
CA ASP A 20 -17.50 11.95 4.92
C ASP A 20 -18.57 10.85 4.94
N LYS A 21 -18.16 9.59 4.79
CA LYS A 21 -19.05 8.41 4.86
C LYS A 21 -19.13 7.78 6.24
N PHE A 22 -18.43 8.31 7.23
CA PHE A 22 -18.39 7.71 8.55
C PHE A 22 -19.77 7.67 9.21
N LYS A 23 -20.13 6.48 9.72
CA LYS A 23 -21.32 6.25 10.53
C LYS A 23 -20.97 5.38 11.72
N LEU A 24 -21.40 5.78 12.91
CA LEU A 24 -21.21 5.01 14.14
C LEU A 24 -21.92 3.65 14.00
N GLY A 25 -21.24 2.57 14.40
CA GLY A 25 -21.81 1.21 14.34
C GLY A 25 -21.89 0.60 12.94
N ARG A 26 -21.19 1.15 11.93
CA ARG A 26 -21.13 0.53 10.59
C ARG A 26 -20.48 -0.86 10.64
N SER A 27 -20.97 -1.77 9.80
CA SER A 27 -20.36 -3.10 9.63
C SER A 27 -19.02 -3.01 8.90
N THR A 28 -18.19 -4.04 9.07
CA THR A 28 -16.94 -4.20 8.31
C THR A 28 -17.20 -4.31 6.81
N GLN A 29 -18.28 -4.99 6.41
CA GLN A 29 -18.72 -5.04 5.02
C GLN A 29 -19.02 -3.65 4.47
N LYS A 30 -19.72 -2.80 5.24
CA LYS A 30 -20.03 -1.45 4.78
C LYS A 30 -18.78 -0.58 4.66
N LEU A 31 -17.84 -0.71 5.60
CA LEU A 31 -16.53 -0.07 5.52
C LEU A 31 -15.76 -0.50 4.26
N ARG A 32 -15.79 -1.80 3.92
CA ARG A 32 -15.16 -2.32 2.70
C ARG A 32 -15.79 -1.72 1.44
N GLU A 33 -17.13 -1.68 1.36
CA GLU A 33 -17.84 -1.05 0.24
C GLU A 33 -17.48 0.43 0.10
N ASP A 34 -17.54 1.19 1.20
CA ASP A 34 -17.18 2.61 1.17
C ASP A 34 -15.72 2.79 0.75
N THR A 35 -14.81 1.89 1.15
CA THR A 35 -13.40 1.94 0.72
C THR A 35 -13.26 1.69 -0.78
N LEU A 36 -13.99 0.71 -1.32
CA LEU A 36 -14.00 0.44 -2.75
C LEU A 36 -14.57 1.61 -3.54
N HIS A 37 -15.63 2.27 -3.06
CA HIS A 37 -16.16 3.48 -3.67
C HIS A 37 -15.15 4.63 -3.66
N GLY A 38 -14.40 4.83 -2.57
CA GLY A 38 -13.32 5.81 -2.53
C GLY A 38 -12.20 5.51 -3.53
N LEU A 39 -11.96 4.24 -3.86
CA LEU A 39 -10.95 3.83 -4.83
C LEU A 39 -11.44 3.88 -6.28
N TYR A 40 -12.68 3.46 -6.54
CA TYR A 40 -13.17 3.12 -7.88
C TYR A 40 -14.30 4.00 -8.40
N ASP A 41 -14.67 5.06 -7.65
CA ASP A 41 -15.75 6.02 -7.93
C ASP A 41 -17.02 5.77 -7.09
N ASP A 42 -17.60 6.88 -6.63
CA ASP A 42 -18.96 6.96 -6.09
C ASP A 42 -19.73 7.92 -7.00
N ALA A 43 -20.60 7.35 -7.84
CA ALA A 43 -21.16 7.86 -9.10
C ALA A 43 -21.56 9.36 -9.15
N ASP A 44 -21.75 10.03 -8.02
CA ASP A 44 -22.16 11.43 -7.95
C ASP A 44 -21.38 12.30 -6.94
N LYS A 45 -20.45 11.74 -6.15
CA LYS A 45 -19.88 12.46 -4.98
C LYS A 45 -18.37 12.43 -4.87
N HIS A 46 -17.70 11.44 -5.46
CA HIS A 46 -16.26 11.32 -5.33
C HIS A 46 -15.69 10.55 -6.51
N ALA A 47 -14.95 11.26 -7.36
CA ALA A 47 -14.16 10.62 -8.39
C ALA A 47 -13.22 9.58 -7.76
N GLY A 48 -13.17 8.37 -8.31
CA GLY A 48 -12.21 7.38 -7.87
C GLY A 48 -10.75 7.80 -8.10
N VAL A 49 -9.83 6.87 -7.84
CA VAL A 49 -8.42 7.05 -8.15
C VAL A 49 -8.21 6.99 -9.67
N THR A 50 -8.15 8.16 -10.30
CA THR A 50 -7.99 8.28 -11.75
C THR A 50 -6.52 8.38 -12.17
N ALA A 51 -6.25 8.08 -13.45
CA ALA A 51 -4.92 8.30 -14.03
C ALA A 51 -4.46 9.77 -13.91
N GLU A 52 -5.38 10.72 -14.05
CA GLU A 52 -5.08 12.15 -13.89
C GLU A 52 -4.64 12.47 -12.45
N LEU A 53 -5.34 11.94 -11.45
CA LEU A 53 -4.96 12.08 -10.04
C LEU A 53 -3.58 11.46 -9.78
N CYS A 54 -3.35 10.23 -10.26
CA CYS A 54 -2.06 9.55 -10.12
C CYS A 54 -0.91 10.39 -10.71
N ASN A 55 -1.11 10.97 -11.90
CA ASN A 55 -0.12 11.85 -12.52
C ASN A 55 0.17 13.10 -11.68
N LYS A 56 -0.86 13.71 -11.08
CA LYS A 56 -0.69 14.86 -10.17
C LYS A 56 0.13 14.46 -8.94
N ILE A 57 -0.15 13.30 -8.34
CA ILE A 57 0.57 12.77 -7.18
C ILE A 57 2.05 12.49 -7.52
N ILE A 58 2.32 11.82 -8.65
CA ILE A 58 3.68 11.53 -9.09
C ILE A 58 4.47 12.84 -9.29
N ASN A 59 3.87 13.83 -9.97
CA ASN A 59 4.49 15.12 -10.20
C ASN A 59 4.76 15.88 -8.89
N HIS A 60 3.85 15.78 -7.92
CA HIS A 60 4.04 16.35 -6.59
C HIS A 60 5.24 15.72 -5.87
N CYS A 61 5.33 14.39 -5.84
CA CYS A 61 6.48 13.68 -5.27
C CYS A 61 7.79 14.08 -5.97
N HIS A 62 7.79 14.16 -7.30
CA HIS A 62 8.95 14.63 -8.08
C HIS A 62 9.38 16.05 -7.69
N SER A 63 8.43 16.96 -7.49
CA SER A 63 8.72 18.34 -7.07
C SER A 63 9.35 18.37 -5.68
N ILE A 64 8.85 17.59 -4.73
CA ILE A 64 9.43 17.49 -3.39
C ILE A 64 10.85 16.92 -3.47
N MET A 65 11.08 15.84 -4.22
CA MET A 65 12.42 15.28 -4.39
C MET A 65 13.41 16.30 -4.96
N LYS A 66 13.01 17.04 -6.01
CA LYS A 66 13.84 18.12 -6.57
C LYS A 66 14.17 19.19 -5.52
N ARG A 67 13.18 19.59 -4.72
CA ARG A 67 13.40 20.55 -3.64
C ARG A 67 14.38 20.02 -2.60
N CYS A 68 14.23 18.76 -2.16
CA CYS A 68 15.16 18.13 -1.24
C CYS A 68 16.59 18.10 -1.79
N ILE A 69 16.78 17.82 -3.09
CA ILE A 69 18.10 17.85 -3.74
C ILE A 69 18.71 19.26 -3.75
N VAL A 70 17.92 20.29 -4.01
CA VAL A 70 18.38 21.69 -4.06
C VAL A 70 18.70 22.22 -2.65
N GLU A 71 17.88 21.85 -1.67
CA GLU A 71 18.08 22.22 -0.27
C GLU A 71 19.28 21.49 0.36
N ASP A 72 19.61 20.29 -0.14
CA ASP A 72 20.81 19.54 0.25
C ASP A 72 22.06 20.14 -0.42
N SER A 73 22.44 21.31 0.07
CA SER A 73 23.60 22.10 -0.37
C SER A 73 24.96 21.44 -0.06
N TYR A 74 24.97 20.27 0.58
CA TYR A 74 26.16 19.50 0.89
C TYR A 74 25.95 18.00 0.61
N LEU A 75 26.40 17.56 -0.56
CA LEU A 75 26.69 16.14 -0.89
C LEU A 75 27.81 15.53 -0.01
N SER A 76 28.16 16.12 1.14
CA SER A 76 29.21 15.62 2.04
C SER A 76 28.67 14.61 3.07
N GLY A 77 27.75 13.75 2.66
CA GLY A 77 27.23 12.69 3.50
C GLY A 77 28.35 11.80 4.02
N THR A 78 28.84 12.06 5.25
CA THR A 78 29.70 11.12 5.95
C THR A 78 28.84 9.91 6.29
N ILE A 79 29.31 8.69 6.01
CA ILE A 79 28.61 7.42 6.25
C ILE A 79 28.02 7.32 7.67
N GLN A 80 28.63 8.00 8.64
CA GLN A 80 28.18 8.12 10.02
C GLN A 80 26.78 8.75 10.19
N LYS A 81 26.34 9.65 9.30
CA LYS A 81 24.97 10.23 9.35
C LYS A 81 23.89 9.24 8.92
N LEU A 82 24.22 8.24 8.09
CA LEU A 82 23.30 7.17 7.71
C LEU A 82 23.09 6.17 8.85
N THR A 83 24.13 5.89 9.63
CA THR A 83 24.09 4.89 10.72
C THR A 83 23.27 5.37 11.92
N VAL A 84 23.32 6.66 12.26
CA VAL A 84 22.53 7.22 13.38
C VAL A 84 21.03 7.20 13.08
N THR A 85 20.63 7.43 11.83
CA THR A 85 19.21 7.47 11.44
C THR A 85 18.60 6.08 11.28
N ALA A 86 19.39 5.09 10.82
CA ALA A 86 18.96 3.70 10.74
C ALA A 86 18.90 3.05 12.14
N SER A 87 19.85 3.33 13.04
CA SER A 87 19.93 2.62 14.32
C SER A 87 18.88 3.05 15.35
N SER A 88 18.38 4.29 15.31
CA SER A 88 17.36 4.76 16.27
C SER A 88 15.93 4.35 15.91
N THR A 89 15.68 3.96 14.65
CA THR A 89 14.33 3.70 14.15
C THR A 89 14.06 2.21 13.92
N PHE A 90 15.09 1.37 13.81
CA PHE A 90 14.93 -0.05 13.50
C PHE A 90 14.85 -0.97 14.73
N GLN A 91 15.20 -0.47 15.93
CA GLN A 91 15.25 -1.32 17.14
C GLN A 91 13.99 -1.26 18.02
N SER A 92 13.11 -0.27 17.89
CA SER A 92 11.89 -0.20 18.73
C SER A 92 10.71 -0.99 18.16
N ASP A 93 10.62 -1.14 16.84
CA ASP A 93 9.36 -1.58 16.21
C ASP A 93 9.34 -3.08 15.86
N ILE A 94 10.50 -3.75 15.85
CA ILE A 94 10.58 -5.18 15.48
C ILE A 94 10.33 -6.12 16.68
N LEU A 95 10.58 -5.66 17.91
CA LEU A 95 10.44 -6.50 19.10
C LEU A 95 9.06 -6.39 19.79
N SER A 96 8.20 -5.47 19.36
CA SER A 96 6.85 -5.35 19.94
C SER A 96 5.81 -6.26 19.27
N ASP A 97 6.06 -6.74 18.05
CA ASP A 97 5.05 -7.47 17.25
C ASP A 97 5.37 -8.97 17.05
N THR A 98 6.46 -9.47 17.63
CA THR A 98 6.81 -10.90 17.58
C THR A 98 6.30 -11.71 18.78
N SER A 99 5.39 -11.16 19.59
CA SER A 99 4.77 -11.84 20.73
C SER A 99 3.35 -12.38 20.47
N LEU A 100 2.86 -12.35 19.22
CA LEU A 100 1.59 -13.00 18.87
C LEU A 100 1.87 -14.40 18.33
N GLU A 101 1.82 -15.35 19.27
CA GLU A 101 1.37 -16.74 19.12
C GLU A 101 1.37 -17.29 17.69
N LEU A 102 2.51 -17.86 17.30
CA LEU A 102 2.65 -18.77 16.18
C LEU A 102 2.04 -20.13 16.55
N ASP A 103 0.73 -20.18 16.79
CA ASP A 103 0.00 -21.43 17.06
C ASP A 103 -1.26 -21.45 16.19
N GLY A 104 -1.19 -22.16 15.05
CA GLY A 104 -2.38 -22.49 14.27
C GLY A 104 -2.37 -22.22 12.75
N PHE A 105 -1.23 -22.15 12.06
CA PHE A 105 -1.19 -22.27 10.59
C PHE A 105 -0.41 -23.52 10.17
N ILE A 106 -0.94 -24.68 10.53
CA ILE A 106 -0.72 -25.93 9.79
C ILE A 106 -2.02 -26.19 9.04
N GLY A 107 -2.17 -25.50 7.90
CA GLY A 107 -3.11 -25.89 6.86
C GLY A 107 -2.32 -26.76 5.89
N GLU A 108 -2.66 -28.03 5.84
CA GLU A 108 -2.03 -29.06 5.01
C GLU A 108 -1.95 -28.60 3.56
N MET A 109 -0.73 -28.57 3.03
CA MET A 109 -0.44 -28.34 1.62
C MET A 109 -0.67 -29.67 0.91
N GLU A 110 -1.89 -29.91 0.43
CA GLU A 110 -2.17 -31.04 -0.46
C GLU A 110 -1.61 -30.75 -1.86
N ASP A 111 -0.69 -31.60 -2.28
CA ASP A 111 -0.02 -31.62 -3.58
C ASP A 111 -0.99 -32.05 -4.69
N ASP A 112 -1.56 -31.11 -5.44
CA ASP A 112 -2.26 -31.40 -6.71
C ASP A 112 -1.47 -30.85 -7.91
N TYR A 113 -0.31 -31.45 -8.15
CA TYR A 113 0.36 -31.44 -9.46
C TYR A 113 0.13 -32.79 -10.14
N GLN A 114 -0.95 -32.94 -10.92
CA GLN A 114 -1.01 -33.77 -12.13
C GLN A 114 -2.42 -33.76 -12.72
N GLU A 115 -2.57 -33.21 -13.93
CA GLU A 115 -3.59 -33.51 -14.97
C GLU A 115 -4.06 -32.26 -15.73
N GLN A 116 -3.15 -31.61 -16.46
CA GLN A 116 -3.52 -30.77 -17.61
C GLN A 116 -2.78 -31.19 -18.90
N GLY A 117 -2.38 -32.46 -18.99
CA GLY A 117 -1.70 -33.04 -20.15
C GLY A 117 -2.52 -34.06 -20.95
N GLN A 118 -3.81 -34.25 -20.67
CA GLN A 118 -4.63 -35.31 -21.30
C GLN A 118 -5.95 -34.83 -21.94
N MET A 119 -6.12 -33.54 -22.25
CA MET A 119 -7.29 -33.06 -23.02
C MET A 119 -7.00 -32.74 -24.50
N GLU A 120 -5.79 -33.01 -24.99
CA GLU A 120 -5.42 -32.71 -26.40
C GLU A 120 -5.37 -33.94 -27.32
N GLN A 121 -5.74 -35.13 -26.86
CA GLN A 121 -5.64 -36.37 -27.65
C GLN A 121 -6.97 -37.09 -27.94
N GLU A 122 -8.13 -36.49 -27.65
CA GLU A 122 -9.46 -37.02 -28.03
C GLU A 122 -10.20 -36.17 -29.08
N ARG A 123 -9.50 -35.26 -29.78
CA ARG A 123 -10.06 -34.51 -30.93
C ARG A 123 -9.59 -34.99 -32.31
N GLU A 124 -8.82 -36.07 -32.38
CA GLU A 124 -8.32 -36.63 -33.66
C GLU A 124 -8.63 -38.13 -33.85
N GLN A 125 -9.78 -38.60 -33.37
CA GLN A 125 -10.39 -39.85 -33.87
C GLN A 125 -11.80 -39.59 -34.39
#